data_AF-A0A1D9MAG5-F1
#
_entry.id   AF-A0A1D9MAG5-F1
#
_cell.length_a   1.000
_cell.length_b   1.000
_cell.length_c   1.000
_cell.angle_alpha   90.00
_cell.angle_beta   90.00
_cell.angle_gamma   90.00
#
_symmetry.space_group_name_H-M   'P 1'
#
loop_
_entity.id
_entity.type
_entity.pdbx_description
1 polymer ?
#
loop_
_entity_poly.entity_id
_entity_poly.type
_entity_poly.pdbx_seq_one_letter_code
_entity_poly.pdbx_strand_id
1 'polypeptide(L)'
;MSDTILAVIGAADRPTHGVLAREVLSKAAAEAGREIRIELITAEGVADPLPAAALAAARAVLVVGEVAAEPRLAGRTLVRVSLSELLEAPAGALARLEAAEAPATAAPAAALAGLKIVAITSCPTGIAHTFMAAEGLQEGARALGAAIRVETQGSVGSQDTLTEAEIAAADLVVIAADRQVELGRFAGKRVYQSPTKPAINDGAALLRKAVAEARPLSGEAGATAEAAAPGAGAGPGKAGGAVGAYKHLMTGVSFMLPFVVAGGILIAIAFALGGIYVYDDAHQGTLGWTLFQIGAKGAFTLMVPALAGYIAFSIADRPGIAPGMTGGVIAGTIGAGFLGGILAGFIAGYGVLWLNRVIKLPRTLQGLKPVLILPLLGVTLTGLMMFYVVGAPTARLLAAMTEWLQGMQGAQAAVLGALLGGMMAVDMGGPINKAAYAFGTTLIAANVTEPMAAVMCAGMTPPLALALATKLFGNRFTPEEREAGNAAFVLGLAFVTEGAIPFAARDPFRVIPSLIAGSAVAGALCMALGVQLKVPHGGVFVLPIPNAVGNLGGFVIAMLVGTAVSVIALRLAKRRLDGAAKATTALA
;
A
#
# COMPACT_ATOMS: atom_id res chain seq x y z
N MET A 1 15.84 -44.32 -10.64
CA MET A 1 16.07 -42.86 -10.51
C MET A 1 17.54 -42.63 -10.77
N SER A 2 17.92 -41.58 -11.49
CA SER A 2 19.35 -41.25 -11.60
C SER A 2 19.82 -40.77 -10.23
N ASP A 3 20.76 -41.49 -9.60
CA ASP A 3 21.31 -41.10 -8.30
C ASP A 3 22.11 -39.80 -8.36
N THR A 4 22.47 -39.35 -9.56
CA THR A 4 23.24 -38.14 -9.80
C THR A 4 22.35 -36.93 -10.08
N ILE A 5 22.49 -35.88 -9.27
CA ILE A 5 21.92 -34.54 -9.45
C ILE A 5 22.67 -33.81 -10.56
N LEU A 6 21.95 -33.18 -11.48
CA LEU A 6 22.53 -32.30 -12.49
C LEU A 6 22.16 -30.85 -12.22
N ALA A 7 23.16 -29.97 -12.14
CA ALA A 7 22.97 -28.54 -11.94
C ALA A 7 23.75 -27.70 -12.96
N VAL A 8 23.16 -26.60 -13.38
CA VAL A 8 23.80 -25.56 -14.20
C VAL A 8 23.73 -24.24 -13.43
N ILE A 9 24.89 -23.64 -13.15
CA ILE A 9 25.00 -22.38 -12.40
C ILE A 9 25.44 -21.28 -13.36
N GLY A 10 24.55 -20.30 -13.58
CA GLY A 10 24.83 -19.09 -14.34
C GLY A 10 25.26 -17.97 -13.41
N ALA A 11 26.52 -17.57 -13.50
CA ALA A 11 27.12 -16.52 -12.68
C ALA A 11 28.01 -15.60 -13.53
N ALA A 12 27.52 -15.21 -14.71
CA ALA A 12 28.26 -14.37 -15.66
C ALA A 12 28.63 -12.99 -15.06
N ASP A 13 27.78 -12.41 -14.24
CA ASP A 13 27.98 -11.11 -13.58
C ASP A 13 28.64 -11.22 -12.18
N ARG A 14 28.72 -12.43 -11.60
CA ARG A 14 29.15 -12.68 -10.21
C ARG A 14 29.98 -13.96 -10.05
N PRO A 15 31.19 -14.04 -10.62
CA PRO A 15 31.98 -15.28 -10.68
C PRO A 15 32.29 -15.89 -9.29
N THR A 16 32.58 -15.06 -8.28
CA THR A 16 32.82 -15.52 -6.91
C THR A 16 31.60 -16.16 -6.26
N HIS A 17 30.40 -15.66 -6.56
CA HIS A 17 29.15 -16.21 -6.04
C HIS A 17 28.80 -17.51 -6.77
N GLY A 18 29.14 -17.64 -8.05
CA GLY A 18 29.03 -18.89 -8.80
C GLY A 18 29.89 -20.02 -8.21
N VAL A 19 31.14 -19.72 -7.85
CA VAL A 19 32.04 -20.69 -7.19
C VAL A 19 31.53 -21.06 -5.80
N LEU A 20 31.07 -20.09 -5.01
CA LEU A 20 30.50 -20.36 -3.69
C LEU A 20 29.20 -21.17 -3.78
N ALA A 21 28.32 -20.84 -4.74
CA ALA A 21 27.10 -21.58 -5.01
C ALA A 21 27.39 -23.03 -5.41
N ARG A 22 28.42 -23.26 -6.22
CA ARG A 22 28.90 -24.60 -6.57
C ARG A 22 29.31 -25.37 -5.32
N GLU A 23 30.11 -24.77 -4.44
CA GLU A 23 30.61 -25.43 -3.22
C GLU A 23 29.48 -25.75 -2.23
N VAL A 24 28.59 -24.78 -2.01
CA VAL A 24 27.43 -24.93 -1.12
C VAL A 24 26.50 -26.04 -1.62
N LEU A 25 26.23 -26.09 -2.92
CA LEU A 25 25.38 -27.10 -3.53
C LEU A 25 26.03 -28.49 -3.51
N SER A 26 27.36 -28.58 -3.75
CA SER A 26 28.12 -29.83 -3.61
C SER A 26 28.05 -30.38 -2.19
N LYS A 27 28.23 -29.51 -1.19
CA LYS A 27 28.13 -29.89 0.22
C LYS A 27 26.72 -30.37 0.59
N ALA A 28 25.68 -29.67 0.15
CA ALA A 28 24.30 -30.05 0.41
C ALA A 28 23.92 -31.39 -0.25
N ALA A 29 24.42 -31.65 -1.46
CA ALA A 29 24.21 -32.94 -2.13
C ALA A 29 24.90 -34.09 -1.37
N ALA A 30 26.13 -33.87 -0.89
CA ALA A 30 26.86 -34.84 -0.08
C ALA A 30 26.16 -35.13 1.26
N GLU A 31 25.63 -34.09 1.93
CA GLU A 31 24.82 -34.24 3.15
C GLU A 31 23.51 -35.01 2.90
N ALA A 32 22.95 -34.90 1.69
CA ALA A 32 21.80 -35.68 1.24
C ALA A 32 22.16 -37.08 0.71
N GLY A 33 23.45 -37.46 0.70
CA GLY A 33 23.93 -38.77 0.23
C GLY A 33 23.80 -38.97 -1.28
N ARG A 34 23.74 -37.90 -2.08
CA ARG A 34 23.58 -37.94 -3.54
C ARG A 34 24.83 -37.47 -4.25
N GLU A 35 25.13 -38.09 -5.39
CA GLU A 35 26.15 -37.56 -6.29
C GLU A 35 25.63 -36.32 -7.02
N ILE A 36 26.52 -35.37 -7.33
CA ILE A 36 26.15 -34.17 -8.08
C ILE A 36 27.18 -33.83 -9.14
N ARG A 37 26.69 -33.36 -10.29
CA ARG A 37 27.50 -32.73 -11.35
C ARG A 37 27.00 -31.32 -11.57
N ILE A 38 27.92 -30.37 -11.49
CA ILE A 38 27.62 -28.95 -11.58
C ILE A 38 28.42 -28.38 -12.73
N GLU A 39 27.73 -27.84 -13.72
CA GLU A 39 28.34 -26.98 -14.73
C GLU A 39 28.24 -25.53 -14.28
N LEU A 40 29.35 -24.80 -14.39
CA LEU A 40 29.45 -23.41 -13.99
C LEU A 40 29.72 -22.53 -15.21
N ILE A 41 28.80 -21.61 -15.51
CA ILE A 41 28.89 -20.65 -16.59
C ILE A 41 29.31 -19.30 -15.99
N THR A 42 30.53 -18.85 -16.30
CA THR A 42 31.07 -17.54 -15.90
C THR A 42 31.36 -16.67 -17.13
N ALA A 43 31.76 -15.41 -16.92
CA ALA A 43 32.23 -14.54 -18.00
C ALA A 43 33.50 -15.07 -18.70
N GLU A 44 34.27 -15.93 -18.02
CA GLU A 44 35.54 -16.48 -18.50
C GLU A 44 35.34 -17.78 -19.31
N GLY A 45 34.11 -18.34 -19.29
CA GLY A 45 33.75 -19.55 -20.03
C GLY A 45 32.87 -20.51 -19.23
N VAL A 46 32.73 -21.74 -19.75
CA VAL A 46 32.00 -22.83 -19.10
C VAL A 46 33.01 -23.79 -18.44
N ALA A 47 32.90 -23.99 -17.13
CA ALA A 47 33.65 -24.98 -16.38
C ALA A 47 32.80 -26.24 -16.12
N ASP A 48 33.44 -27.41 -16.23
CA ASP A 48 32.84 -28.72 -15.96
C ASP A 48 31.52 -28.99 -16.72
N PRO A 49 31.52 -28.92 -18.07
CA PRO A 49 30.29 -29.01 -18.86
C PRO A 49 29.56 -30.35 -18.66
N LEU A 50 28.25 -30.29 -18.50
CA LEU A 50 27.42 -31.48 -18.30
C LEU A 50 27.42 -32.36 -19.57
N PRO A 51 27.74 -33.67 -19.47
CA PRO A 51 27.74 -34.57 -20.61
C PRO A 51 26.34 -34.69 -21.23
N ALA A 52 26.26 -34.67 -22.56
CA ALA A 52 24.99 -34.80 -23.30
C ALA A 52 24.22 -36.08 -22.93
N ALA A 53 24.92 -37.19 -22.68
CA ALA A 53 24.31 -38.45 -22.25
C ALA A 53 23.69 -38.36 -20.84
N ALA A 54 24.33 -37.64 -19.90
CA ALA A 54 23.80 -37.42 -18.56
C ALA A 54 22.56 -36.52 -18.61
N LEU A 55 22.62 -35.44 -19.39
CA LEU A 55 21.47 -34.60 -19.66
C LEU A 55 20.34 -35.43 -20.30
N ALA A 56 20.61 -36.27 -21.31
CA ALA A 56 19.59 -37.10 -21.98
C ALA A 56 18.85 -38.04 -21.01
N ALA A 57 19.53 -38.54 -19.97
CA ALA A 57 18.93 -39.42 -18.97
C ALA A 57 18.22 -38.67 -17.82
N ALA A 58 18.43 -37.35 -17.67
CA ALA A 58 17.89 -36.57 -16.57
C ALA A 58 16.45 -36.07 -16.83
N ARG A 59 15.57 -36.30 -15.86
CA ARG A 59 14.16 -35.84 -15.88
C ARG A 59 14.05 -34.36 -15.49
N ALA A 60 14.86 -33.95 -14.51
CA ALA A 60 14.93 -32.58 -14.05
C ALA A 60 16.39 -32.10 -13.99
N VAL A 61 16.59 -30.79 -14.10
CA VAL A 61 17.90 -30.13 -13.99
C VAL A 61 17.73 -28.90 -13.11
N LEU A 62 18.61 -28.74 -12.12
CA LEU A 62 18.64 -27.56 -11.27
C LEU A 62 19.37 -26.43 -12.00
N VAL A 63 18.72 -25.28 -12.15
CA VAL A 63 19.27 -24.11 -12.84
C VAL A 63 19.39 -22.98 -11.83
N VAL A 64 20.62 -22.55 -11.56
CA VAL A 64 20.92 -21.58 -10.50
C VAL A 64 21.39 -20.28 -11.13
N GLY A 65 20.76 -19.17 -10.77
CA GLY A 65 21.14 -17.84 -11.29
C GLY A 65 20.70 -17.62 -12.74
N GLU A 66 21.37 -16.67 -13.41
CA GLU A 66 21.00 -16.27 -14.78
C GLU A 66 21.68 -17.19 -15.81
N VAL A 67 20.95 -18.24 -16.20
CA VAL A 67 21.32 -19.13 -17.30
C VAL A 67 20.40 -18.85 -18.49
N ALA A 68 21.00 -18.47 -19.62
CA ALA A 68 20.30 -18.22 -20.88
C ALA A 68 19.46 -19.43 -21.32
N ALA A 69 18.50 -19.21 -22.21
CA ALA A 69 17.69 -20.31 -22.73
C ALA A 69 18.57 -21.25 -23.58
N GLU A 70 18.91 -22.40 -23.02
CA GLU A 70 19.80 -23.37 -23.68
C GLU A 70 19.01 -24.49 -24.36
N PRO A 71 19.11 -24.67 -25.69
CA PRO A 71 18.40 -25.71 -26.43
C PRO A 71 18.67 -27.12 -25.92
N ARG A 72 19.87 -27.39 -25.38
CA ARG A 72 20.25 -28.70 -24.84
C ARG A 72 19.50 -29.09 -23.56
N LEU A 73 18.90 -28.11 -22.87
CA LEU A 73 18.07 -28.33 -21.68
C LEU A 73 16.58 -28.46 -22.03
N ALA A 74 16.20 -28.29 -23.31
CA ALA A 74 14.82 -28.40 -23.76
C ALA A 74 14.25 -29.81 -23.49
N GLY A 75 12.96 -29.88 -23.16
CA GLY A 75 12.25 -31.13 -22.88
C GLY A 75 12.42 -31.69 -21.46
N ARG A 76 13.12 -30.97 -20.56
CA ARG A 76 13.36 -31.38 -19.16
C ARG A 76 12.67 -30.43 -18.18
N THR A 77 12.39 -30.90 -16.98
CA THR A 77 11.87 -30.05 -15.91
C THR A 77 13.01 -29.20 -15.32
N LEU A 78 12.98 -27.90 -15.56
CA LEU A 78 13.99 -26.98 -15.04
C LEU A 78 13.54 -26.43 -13.68
N VAL A 79 14.27 -26.74 -12.62
CA VAL A 79 14.04 -26.14 -11.30
C VAL A 79 14.93 -24.91 -11.20
N ARG A 80 14.34 -23.72 -11.32
CA ARG A 80 15.08 -22.46 -11.28
C ARG A 80 15.15 -21.91 -9.87
N VAL A 81 16.36 -21.61 -9.42
CA VAL A 81 16.67 -21.07 -8.09
C VAL A 81 17.62 -19.88 -8.27
N SER A 82 17.45 -18.81 -7.51
CA SER A 82 18.41 -17.69 -7.59
C SER A 82 19.72 -18.04 -6.86
N LEU A 83 20.83 -17.38 -7.22
CA LEU A 83 22.10 -17.55 -6.49
C LEU A 83 21.94 -17.25 -4.98
N SER A 84 21.16 -16.22 -4.63
CA SER A 84 20.87 -15.87 -3.23
C SER A 84 20.05 -16.94 -2.52
N GLU A 85 18.99 -17.45 -3.16
CA GLU A 85 18.13 -18.49 -2.57
C GLU A 85 18.91 -19.79 -2.31
N LEU A 86 19.81 -20.17 -3.23
CA LEU A 86 20.66 -21.34 -3.03
C LEU A 86 21.65 -21.16 -1.89
N LEU A 87 22.26 -19.97 -1.75
CA LEU A 87 23.23 -19.69 -0.68
C LEU A 87 22.57 -19.63 0.70
N GLU A 88 21.32 -19.18 0.78
CA GLU A 88 20.55 -19.12 2.04
C GLU A 88 19.94 -20.47 2.44
N ALA A 89 19.44 -21.25 1.48
CA ALA A 89 18.68 -22.47 1.75
C ALA A 89 18.98 -23.59 0.73
N PRO A 90 20.21 -24.16 0.71
CA PRO A 90 20.61 -25.12 -0.31
C PRO A 90 19.84 -26.45 -0.24
N ALA A 91 19.49 -26.91 0.96
CA ALA A 91 18.63 -28.08 1.13
C ALA A 91 17.22 -27.86 0.54
N GLY A 92 16.71 -26.63 0.56
CA GLY A 92 15.43 -26.27 -0.06
C GLY A 92 15.47 -26.36 -1.58
N ALA A 93 16.59 -25.96 -2.20
CA ALA A 93 16.80 -26.10 -3.64
C ALA A 93 16.82 -27.58 -4.07
N LEU A 94 17.48 -28.44 -3.30
CA LEU A 94 17.50 -29.89 -3.53
C LEU A 94 16.13 -30.54 -3.35
N ALA A 95 15.38 -30.18 -2.30
CA ALA A 95 14.04 -30.69 -2.09
C ALA A 95 13.07 -30.32 -3.24
N ARG A 96 13.22 -29.12 -3.83
CA ARG A 96 12.45 -28.71 -5.02
C ARG A 96 12.83 -29.51 -6.26
N LEU A 97 14.11 -29.86 -6.41
CA LEU A 97 14.57 -30.75 -7.47
C LEU A 97 14.02 -32.16 -7.30
N GLU A 98 14.03 -32.71 -6.09
CA GLU A 98 13.48 -34.03 -5.77
C GLU A 98 11.97 -34.10 -6.03
N ALA A 99 11.23 -33.05 -5.68
CA ALA A 99 9.81 -32.94 -6.01
C ALA A 99 9.56 -32.92 -7.53
N ALA A 100 10.50 -32.40 -8.33
CA ALA A 100 10.43 -32.41 -9.79
C ALA A 100 10.87 -33.76 -10.40
N GLU A 101 11.78 -34.49 -9.75
CA GLU A 101 12.23 -35.83 -10.13
C GLU A 101 11.24 -36.93 -9.75
N ALA A 102 10.38 -36.69 -8.76
CA ALA A 102 9.34 -37.61 -8.34
C ALA A 102 8.41 -37.98 -9.53
N PRO A 103 8.04 -39.26 -9.68
CA PRO A 103 7.10 -39.67 -10.71
C PRO A 103 5.77 -38.96 -10.49
N ALA A 104 5.48 -38.01 -11.38
CA ALA A 104 4.19 -37.36 -11.43
C ALA A 104 3.12 -38.43 -11.72
N THR A 105 2.29 -38.72 -10.72
CA THR A 105 0.90 -39.11 -11.00
C THR A 105 0.30 -37.99 -11.84
N ALA A 106 0.17 -38.25 -13.13
CA ALA A 106 -0.27 -37.30 -14.14
C ALA A 106 -1.72 -36.86 -13.87
N ALA A 107 -1.96 -35.60 -13.42
CA ALA A 107 -3.27 -34.93 -13.52
C ALA A 107 -3.40 -33.43 -13.05
N PRO A 108 -2.47 -32.46 -13.24
CA PRO A 108 -2.97 -31.06 -13.20
C PRO A 108 -2.55 -30.08 -14.30
N ALA A 109 -1.48 -30.29 -15.06
CA ALA A 109 -1.09 -29.30 -16.09
C ALA A 109 -2.03 -29.30 -17.32
N ALA A 110 -2.62 -30.45 -17.67
CA ALA A 110 -3.56 -30.56 -18.78
C ALA A 110 -4.97 -30.03 -18.48
N ALA A 111 -5.30 -29.75 -17.21
CA ALA A 111 -6.66 -29.36 -16.79
C ALA A 111 -6.95 -27.85 -16.92
N LEU A 112 -5.93 -27.01 -17.16
CA LEU A 112 -6.07 -25.54 -17.26
C LEU A 112 -6.03 -24.98 -18.69
N ALA A 113 -5.46 -25.73 -19.63
CA ALA A 113 -5.36 -25.30 -21.02
C ALA A 113 -6.77 -25.17 -21.63
N GLY A 114 -7.15 -23.93 -22.00
CA GLY A 114 -8.45 -23.63 -22.61
C GLY A 114 -9.58 -23.25 -21.65
N LEU A 115 -9.37 -23.20 -20.33
CA LEU A 115 -10.37 -22.68 -19.40
C LEU A 115 -10.58 -21.17 -19.60
N LYS A 116 -11.84 -20.71 -19.50
CA LYS A 116 -12.20 -19.29 -19.41
C LYS A 116 -12.35 -18.89 -17.95
N ILE A 117 -11.39 -18.10 -17.48
CA ILE A 117 -11.33 -17.61 -16.10
C ILE A 117 -11.78 -16.16 -16.07
N VAL A 118 -12.67 -15.82 -15.14
CA VAL A 118 -12.91 -14.43 -14.78
C VAL A 118 -12.42 -14.20 -13.36
N ALA A 119 -11.82 -13.04 -13.10
CA ALA A 119 -11.27 -12.74 -11.80
C ALA A 119 -11.60 -11.33 -11.33
N ILE A 120 -11.65 -11.14 -10.03
CA ILE A 120 -11.70 -9.82 -9.39
C ILE A 120 -10.47 -9.66 -8.53
N THR A 121 -9.74 -8.57 -8.71
CA THR A 121 -8.70 -8.16 -7.76
C THR A 121 -9.13 -6.95 -6.98
N SER A 122 -8.84 -6.92 -5.68
CA SER A 122 -9.21 -5.74 -4.88
C SER A 122 -8.38 -5.55 -3.63
N CYS A 123 -7.84 -4.35 -3.45
CA CYS A 123 -7.12 -3.94 -2.25
C CYS A 123 -7.73 -2.64 -1.72
N PRO A 124 -7.89 -2.45 -0.40
CA PRO A 124 -8.53 -1.26 0.18
C PRO A 124 -7.89 0.07 -0.22
N THR A 125 -6.57 0.10 -0.46
CA THR A 125 -5.90 1.32 -0.96
C THR A 125 -5.95 1.43 -2.48
N GLY A 126 -6.03 0.30 -3.19
CA GLY A 126 -6.30 0.24 -4.62
C GLY A 126 -5.29 0.90 -5.57
N ILE A 127 -4.09 1.26 -5.08
CA ILE A 127 -3.05 1.94 -5.87
C ILE A 127 -2.09 0.95 -6.55
N ALA A 128 -1.61 -0.07 -5.84
CA ALA A 128 -0.60 -1.00 -6.36
C ALA A 128 -1.02 -2.47 -6.30
N HIS A 129 -1.38 -2.99 -5.11
CA HIS A 129 -1.67 -4.41 -4.94
C HIS A 129 -2.84 -4.92 -5.80
N THR A 130 -3.84 -4.08 -6.09
CA THR A 130 -4.94 -4.44 -7.00
C THR A 130 -4.43 -4.75 -8.42
N PHE A 131 -3.55 -3.89 -8.95
CA PHE A 131 -3.01 -4.03 -10.30
C PHE A 131 -1.94 -5.11 -10.36
N MET A 132 -1.04 -5.18 -9.36
CA MET A 132 -0.03 -6.24 -9.30
C MET A 132 -0.66 -7.64 -9.15
N ALA A 133 -1.77 -7.77 -8.40
CA ALA A 133 -2.49 -9.04 -8.33
C ALA A 133 -3.16 -9.40 -9.67
N ALA A 134 -3.62 -8.39 -10.43
CA ALA A 134 -4.22 -8.62 -11.75
C ALA A 134 -3.16 -9.06 -12.75
N GLU A 135 -2.02 -8.39 -12.77
CA GLU A 135 -0.87 -8.74 -13.59
C GLU A 135 -0.35 -10.15 -13.26
N GLY A 136 -0.16 -10.47 -11.98
CA GLY A 136 0.27 -11.80 -11.56
C GLY A 136 -0.70 -12.92 -11.96
N LEU A 137 -2.01 -12.68 -11.90
CA LEU A 137 -3.03 -13.62 -12.42
C LEU A 137 -2.98 -13.74 -13.95
N GLN A 138 -2.81 -12.63 -14.67
CA GLN A 138 -2.71 -12.62 -16.13
C GLN A 138 -1.47 -13.35 -16.63
N GLU A 139 -0.31 -13.12 -16.01
CA GLU A 139 0.93 -13.84 -16.28
C GLU A 139 0.80 -15.33 -15.95
N GLY A 140 0.22 -15.65 -14.79
CA GLY A 140 -0.04 -17.03 -14.38
C GLY A 140 -0.96 -17.78 -15.35
N ALA A 141 -2.03 -17.13 -15.82
CA ALA A 141 -2.95 -17.71 -16.79
C ALA A 141 -2.27 -17.93 -18.16
N ARG A 142 -1.47 -16.95 -18.61
CA ARG A 142 -0.69 -17.04 -19.85
C ARG A 142 0.30 -18.21 -19.79
N ALA A 143 0.96 -18.40 -18.65
CA ALA A 143 1.88 -19.52 -18.42
C ALA A 143 1.17 -20.89 -18.41
N LEU A 144 -0.13 -20.93 -18.08
CA LEU A 144 -0.94 -22.14 -18.01
C LEU A 144 -1.82 -22.38 -19.25
N GLY A 145 -1.77 -21.49 -20.26
CA GLY A 145 -2.60 -21.59 -21.46
C GLY A 145 -4.10 -21.37 -21.21
N ALA A 146 -4.46 -20.65 -20.14
CA ALA A 146 -5.83 -20.29 -19.81
C ALA A 146 -6.17 -18.88 -20.30
N ALA A 147 -7.41 -18.66 -20.74
CA ALA A 147 -7.91 -17.32 -21.02
C ALA A 147 -8.40 -16.69 -19.71
N ILE A 148 -7.95 -15.47 -19.40
CA ILE A 148 -8.40 -14.76 -18.19
C ILE A 148 -8.83 -13.33 -18.49
N ARG A 149 -9.93 -12.92 -17.86
CA ARG A 149 -10.36 -11.52 -17.75
C ARG A 149 -10.35 -11.12 -16.28
N VAL A 150 -9.74 -9.99 -15.96
CA VAL A 150 -9.60 -9.52 -14.59
C VAL A 150 -10.27 -8.16 -14.46
N GLU A 151 -11.30 -8.06 -13.62
CA GLU A 151 -11.85 -6.78 -13.18
C GLU A 151 -11.03 -6.28 -11.99
N THR A 152 -10.50 -5.08 -12.10
CA THR A 152 -9.73 -4.46 -11.02
C THR A 152 -10.63 -3.54 -10.23
N GLN A 153 -10.69 -3.75 -8.92
CA GLN A 153 -11.52 -2.97 -8.01
C GLN A 153 -10.63 -2.19 -7.04
N GLY A 154 -10.23 -0.98 -7.45
CA GLY A 154 -9.29 -0.13 -6.71
C GLY A 154 -9.92 1.11 -6.07
N SER A 155 -9.07 2.06 -5.70
CA SER A 155 -9.44 3.40 -5.21
C SER A 155 -9.92 4.30 -6.34
N VAL A 156 -9.54 3.98 -7.58
CA VAL A 156 -10.00 4.61 -8.82
C VAL A 156 -11.34 4.05 -9.34
N GLY A 157 -12.01 3.20 -8.56
CA GLY A 157 -13.24 2.50 -8.96
C GLY A 157 -12.96 1.12 -9.59
N SER A 158 -14.02 0.49 -10.12
CA SER A 158 -13.90 -0.75 -10.89
C SER A 158 -13.47 -0.42 -12.32
N GLN A 159 -12.39 -1.03 -12.81
CA GLN A 159 -11.99 -0.99 -14.21
C GLN A 159 -12.13 -2.38 -14.83
N ASP A 160 -12.34 -2.41 -16.15
CA ASP A 160 -12.54 -3.65 -16.91
C ASP A 160 -13.66 -4.52 -16.34
N THR A 161 -14.75 -3.87 -15.90
CA THR A 161 -15.90 -4.53 -15.28
C THR A 161 -16.37 -5.71 -16.12
N LEU A 162 -16.46 -6.88 -15.48
CA LEU A 162 -16.90 -8.11 -16.12
C LEU A 162 -18.36 -7.96 -16.58
N THR A 163 -18.59 -8.22 -17.85
CA THR A 163 -19.93 -8.27 -18.46
C THR A 163 -20.65 -9.56 -18.08
N GLU A 164 -21.98 -9.55 -18.11
CA GLU A 164 -22.78 -10.76 -17.85
C GLU A 164 -22.42 -11.91 -18.80
N ALA A 165 -22.10 -11.60 -20.06
CA ALA A 165 -21.68 -12.59 -21.05
C ALA A 165 -20.34 -13.25 -20.70
N GLU A 166 -19.37 -12.47 -20.21
CA GLU A 166 -18.07 -13.00 -19.75
C GLU A 166 -18.24 -13.89 -18.52
N ILE A 167 -19.07 -13.47 -17.56
CA ILE A 167 -19.38 -14.25 -16.37
C ILE A 167 -20.10 -15.55 -16.76
N ALA A 168 -21.10 -15.46 -17.64
CA ALA A 168 -21.85 -16.62 -18.14
C ALA A 168 -20.95 -17.61 -18.90
N ALA A 169 -19.97 -17.12 -19.66
CA ALA A 169 -19.02 -17.95 -20.39
C ALA A 169 -17.85 -18.48 -19.53
N ALA A 170 -17.72 -18.03 -18.28
CA ALA A 170 -16.62 -18.45 -17.41
C ALA A 170 -16.82 -19.84 -16.83
N ASP A 171 -15.74 -20.63 -16.85
CA ASP A 171 -15.64 -21.96 -16.23
C ASP A 171 -15.20 -21.86 -14.76
N LEU A 172 -14.49 -20.77 -14.41
CA LEU A 172 -13.94 -20.51 -13.09
C LEU A 172 -13.96 -19.01 -12.76
N VAL A 173 -14.33 -18.69 -11.52
CA VAL A 173 -14.27 -17.34 -10.95
C VAL A 173 -13.20 -17.31 -9.86
N VAL A 174 -12.25 -16.39 -9.95
CA VAL A 174 -11.20 -16.19 -8.94
C VAL A 174 -11.32 -14.82 -8.29
N ILE A 175 -11.51 -14.79 -6.97
CA ILE A 175 -11.57 -13.55 -6.20
C ILE A 175 -10.26 -13.39 -5.43
N ALA A 176 -9.41 -12.47 -5.85
CA ALA A 176 -8.15 -12.11 -5.19
C ALA A 176 -8.32 -10.75 -4.48
N ALA A 177 -8.92 -10.73 -3.30
CA ALA A 177 -9.35 -9.51 -2.65
C ALA A 177 -9.01 -9.42 -1.16
N ASP A 178 -8.61 -8.23 -0.72
CA ASP A 178 -8.41 -7.83 0.68
C ASP A 178 -9.55 -6.93 1.19
N ARG A 179 -10.61 -6.74 0.39
CA ARG A 179 -11.86 -6.04 0.75
C ARG A 179 -13.07 -6.87 0.33
N GLN A 180 -14.25 -6.50 0.81
CA GLN A 180 -15.50 -7.17 0.43
C GLN A 180 -15.83 -6.92 -1.05
N VAL A 181 -16.20 -8.00 -1.76
CA VAL A 181 -16.55 -8.00 -3.18
C VAL A 181 -17.98 -8.51 -3.34
N GLU A 182 -18.73 -7.95 -4.29
CA GLU A 182 -20.08 -8.40 -4.64
C GLU A 182 -19.98 -9.76 -5.35
N LEU A 183 -20.61 -10.80 -4.78
CA LEU A 183 -20.52 -12.18 -5.28
C LEU A 183 -21.81 -12.66 -5.96
N GLY A 184 -22.92 -11.94 -5.80
CA GLY A 184 -24.24 -12.35 -6.28
C GLY A 184 -24.28 -12.55 -7.79
N ARG A 185 -23.52 -11.76 -8.55
CA ARG A 185 -23.38 -11.96 -10.01
C ARG A 185 -22.69 -13.27 -10.43
N PHE A 186 -22.07 -14.02 -9.50
CA PHE A 186 -21.42 -15.30 -9.76
C PHE A 186 -22.20 -16.51 -9.24
N ALA A 187 -23.49 -16.35 -8.91
CA ALA A 187 -24.34 -17.44 -8.45
C ALA A 187 -24.29 -18.64 -9.43
N GLY A 188 -24.11 -19.85 -8.89
CA GLY A 188 -23.99 -21.09 -9.68
C GLY A 188 -22.62 -21.32 -10.33
N LYS A 189 -21.70 -20.35 -10.30
CA LYS A 189 -20.34 -20.52 -10.84
C LYS A 189 -19.40 -21.15 -9.81
N ARG A 190 -18.34 -21.80 -10.31
CA ARG A 190 -17.24 -22.28 -9.46
C ARG A 190 -16.39 -21.09 -9.02
N VAL A 191 -16.41 -20.77 -7.74
CA VAL A 191 -15.71 -19.61 -7.17
C VAL A 191 -14.59 -20.09 -6.24
N TYR A 192 -13.41 -19.50 -6.38
CA TYR A 192 -12.29 -19.61 -5.44
C TYR A 192 -11.90 -18.22 -4.93
N GLN A 193 -11.64 -18.09 -3.63
CA GLN A 193 -11.35 -16.80 -3.00
C GLN A 193 -10.01 -16.84 -2.25
N SER A 194 -9.26 -15.73 -2.33
CA SER A 194 -7.92 -15.55 -1.76
C SER A 194 -7.66 -14.07 -1.49
N PRO A 195 -6.75 -13.72 -0.56
CA PRO A 195 -6.14 -12.38 -0.51
C PRO A 195 -5.40 -12.02 -1.81
N THR A 196 -5.01 -10.75 -1.98
CA THR A 196 -4.24 -10.31 -3.18
C THR A 196 -2.80 -10.85 -3.20
N LYS A 197 -2.17 -11.02 -2.02
CA LYS A 197 -0.75 -11.37 -1.90
C LYS A 197 -0.33 -12.66 -2.63
N PRO A 198 -1.08 -13.79 -2.53
CA PRO A 198 -0.76 -14.99 -3.31
C PRO A 198 -0.78 -14.78 -4.84
N ALA A 199 -1.67 -13.92 -5.35
CA ALA A 199 -1.74 -13.60 -6.77
C ALA A 199 -0.51 -12.80 -7.23
N ILE A 200 0.00 -11.91 -6.37
CA ILE A 200 1.21 -11.11 -6.63
C ILE A 200 2.46 -11.99 -6.64
N ASN A 201 2.56 -12.96 -5.72
CA ASN A 201 3.77 -13.76 -5.55
C ASN A 201 3.90 -14.90 -6.56
N ASP A 202 2.81 -15.64 -6.83
CA ASP A 202 2.81 -16.77 -7.78
C ASP A 202 1.37 -17.03 -8.27
N GLY A 203 0.94 -16.24 -9.26
CA GLY A 203 -0.39 -16.35 -9.84
C GLY A 203 -0.65 -17.72 -10.49
N ALA A 204 0.36 -18.38 -11.04
CA ALA A 204 0.21 -19.71 -11.63
C ALA A 204 -0.10 -20.78 -10.57
N ALA A 205 0.56 -20.73 -9.42
CA ALA A 205 0.24 -21.61 -8.30
C ALA A 205 -1.16 -21.34 -7.74
N LEU A 206 -1.56 -20.07 -7.64
CA LEU A 206 -2.89 -19.71 -7.18
C LEU A 206 -3.98 -20.22 -8.13
N LEU A 207 -3.78 -20.13 -9.45
CA LEU A 207 -4.74 -20.62 -10.45
C LEU A 207 -4.85 -22.16 -10.43
N ARG A 208 -3.74 -22.88 -10.27
CA ARG A 208 -3.77 -24.35 -10.08
C ARG A 208 -4.57 -24.72 -8.83
N LYS A 209 -4.36 -24.00 -7.73
CA LYS A 209 -5.10 -24.20 -6.49
C LYS A 209 -6.59 -23.87 -6.65
N ALA A 210 -6.90 -22.79 -7.36
CA ALA A 210 -8.28 -22.38 -7.64
C ALA A 210 -9.03 -23.45 -8.43
N VAL A 211 -8.41 -24.06 -9.45
CA VAL A 211 -9.05 -25.14 -10.23
C VAL A 211 -9.33 -26.38 -9.37
N ALA A 212 -8.46 -26.71 -8.43
CA ALA A 212 -8.65 -27.85 -7.53
C ALA A 212 -9.70 -27.60 -6.45
N GLU A 213 -9.76 -26.38 -5.90
CA GLU A 213 -10.53 -26.09 -4.68
C GLU A 213 -11.81 -25.26 -4.90
N ALA A 214 -12.01 -24.68 -6.09
CA ALA A 214 -13.19 -23.86 -6.38
C ALA A 214 -14.50 -24.65 -6.23
N ARG A 215 -15.45 -24.08 -5.49
CA ARG A 215 -16.77 -24.67 -5.22
C ARG A 215 -17.88 -23.87 -5.91
N PRO A 216 -18.97 -24.53 -6.35
CA PRO A 216 -20.15 -23.82 -6.84
C PRO A 216 -20.70 -22.87 -5.77
N LEU A 217 -20.93 -21.61 -6.13
CA LEU A 217 -21.58 -20.64 -5.25
C LEU A 217 -23.09 -20.96 -5.22
N SER A 218 -23.61 -21.38 -4.06
CA SER A 218 -25.03 -21.70 -3.90
C SER A 218 -25.90 -20.50 -4.20
N GLY A 219 -26.87 -20.68 -5.10
CA GLY A 219 -27.79 -19.64 -5.57
C GLY A 219 -28.84 -19.23 -4.54
N GLU A 220 -28.40 -18.61 -3.45
CA GLU A 220 -29.27 -17.76 -2.65
C GLU A 220 -28.93 -16.30 -2.95
N ALA A 221 -29.83 -15.64 -3.67
CA ALA A 221 -29.85 -14.20 -3.80
C ALA A 221 -29.90 -13.59 -2.38
N GLY A 222 -28.76 -13.05 -1.92
CA GLY A 222 -28.66 -12.28 -0.68
C GLY A 222 -27.73 -12.81 0.42
N ALA A 223 -26.99 -13.91 0.22
CA ALA A 223 -26.04 -14.37 1.23
C ALA A 223 -24.66 -13.71 1.06
N THR A 224 -24.41 -12.62 1.81
CA THR A 224 -23.05 -12.20 2.14
C THR A 224 -22.40 -13.27 3.03
N ALA A 225 -21.77 -14.26 2.41
CA ALA A 225 -20.89 -15.20 3.09
C ALA A 225 -19.46 -14.63 3.08
N GLU A 226 -18.90 -14.39 4.27
CA GLU A 226 -17.52 -14.00 4.47
C GLU A 226 -16.57 -15.04 3.85
N ALA A 227 -15.78 -14.59 2.88
CA ALA A 227 -14.56 -15.30 2.55
C ALA A 227 -13.50 -15.00 3.61
N ALA A 228 -12.98 -16.07 4.20
CA ALA A 228 -11.95 -16.01 5.21
C ALA A 228 -10.70 -15.27 4.68
N ALA A 229 -10.55 -14.02 5.12
CA ALA A 229 -9.25 -13.37 5.20
C ALA A 229 -8.42 -14.11 6.27
N PRO A 230 -7.14 -14.42 6.05
CA PRO A 230 -6.25 -14.68 7.16
C PRO A 230 -6.08 -13.35 7.91
N GLY A 231 -6.83 -13.18 9.00
CA GLY A 231 -6.72 -12.05 9.91
C GLY A 231 -7.96 -11.16 10.07
N ALA A 232 -9.16 -11.72 10.18
CA ALA A 232 -10.33 -10.99 10.72
C ALA A 232 -11.35 -11.86 11.49
N GLY A 233 -10.95 -13.05 11.95
CA GLY A 233 -11.77 -13.86 12.85
C GLY A 233 -11.37 -13.67 14.31
N ALA A 234 -12.10 -12.83 15.04
CA ALA A 234 -12.17 -12.90 16.50
C ALA A 234 -13.63 -12.80 16.93
N GLY A 235 -14.30 -13.96 16.99
CA GLY A 235 -15.34 -14.17 17.99
C GLY A 235 -14.78 -13.94 19.40
N PRO A 236 -15.63 -13.71 20.42
CA PRO A 236 -15.25 -13.03 21.65
C PRO A 236 -14.23 -13.84 22.46
N GLY A 237 -12.96 -13.56 22.25
CA GLY A 237 -11.82 -14.15 22.94
C GLY A 237 -10.78 -13.07 23.17
N LYS A 238 -10.46 -12.83 24.44
CA LYS A 238 -9.57 -11.78 24.96
C LYS A 238 -8.17 -11.84 24.32
N ALA A 239 -7.78 -10.83 23.53
CA ALA A 239 -6.41 -10.31 23.42
C ALA A 239 -6.35 -9.03 22.53
N GLY A 240 -5.86 -7.90 23.05
CA GLY A 240 -5.32 -6.80 22.24
C GLY A 240 -6.19 -5.54 22.01
N GLY A 241 -6.72 -4.91 23.07
CA GLY A 241 -7.52 -3.67 22.97
C GLY A 241 -6.85 -2.49 22.22
N ALA A 242 -5.52 -2.43 22.16
CA ALA A 242 -4.79 -1.38 21.45
C ALA A 242 -4.65 -1.63 19.93
N VAL A 243 -4.60 -2.89 19.49
CA VAL A 243 -4.45 -3.24 18.06
C VAL A 243 -5.78 -3.04 17.31
N GLY A 244 -6.91 -3.28 17.97
CA GLY A 244 -8.24 -3.04 17.40
C GLY A 244 -8.57 -1.56 17.19
N ALA A 245 -8.39 -0.73 18.22
CA ALA A 245 -8.72 0.70 18.15
C ALA A 245 -7.91 1.44 17.06
N TYR A 246 -6.62 1.12 16.93
CA TYR A 246 -5.77 1.68 15.88
C TYR A 246 -6.29 1.34 14.48
N LYS A 247 -6.66 0.08 14.23
CA LYS A 247 -7.21 -0.34 12.94
C LYS A 247 -8.47 0.45 12.57
N HIS A 248 -9.40 0.61 13.53
CA HIS A 248 -10.63 1.38 13.32
C HIS A 248 -10.37 2.85 13.01
N LEU A 249 -9.44 3.46 13.74
CA LEU A 249 -9.01 4.83 13.48
C LEU A 249 -8.41 4.99 12.09
N MET A 250 -7.54 4.07 11.68
CA MET A 250 -6.91 4.10 10.36
C MET A 250 -7.90 3.87 9.21
N THR A 251 -8.96 3.08 9.42
CA THR A 251 -10.09 2.99 8.49
C THR A 251 -10.76 4.35 8.34
N GLY A 252 -11.12 5.00 9.45
CA GLY A 252 -11.69 6.36 9.43
C GLY A 252 -10.84 7.37 8.67
N VAL A 253 -9.55 7.43 9.00
CA VAL A 253 -8.60 8.31 8.32
C VAL A 253 -8.58 8.04 6.82
N SER A 254 -8.44 6.77 6.41
CA SER A 254 -8.33 6.41 4.98
C SER A 254 -9.55 6.82 4.16
N PHE A 255 -10.76 6.67 4.71
CA PHE A 255 -11.99 7.08 4.02
C PHE A 255 -12.29 8.59 4.11
N MET A 256 -11.66 9.29 5.05
CA MET A 256 -11.72 10.75 5.14
C MET A 256 -10.83 11.44 4.08
N LEU A 257 -9.67 10.86 3.74
CA LEU A 257 -8.69 11.47 2.83
C LEU A 257 -9.25 11.96 1.48
N PRO A 258 -10.11 11.20 0.76
CA PRO A 258 -10.64 11.68 -0.52
C PRO A 258 -11.41 13.01 -0.41
N PHE A 259 -12.13 13.22 0.69
CA PHE A 259 -12.85 14.48 0.94
C PHE A 259 -11.90 15.65 1.19
N VAL A 260 -10.81 15.39 1.92
CA VAL A 260 -9.76 16.38 2.20
C VAL A 260 -9.04 16.78 0.92
N VAL A 261 -8.66 15.81 0.10
CA VAL A 261 -7.93 16.04 -1.16
C VAL A 261 -8.81 16.82 -2.13
N ALA A 262 -10.03 16.35 -2.37
CA ALA A 262 -10.98 17.03 -3.26
C ALA A 262 -11.29 18.46 -2.75
N GLY A 263 -11.61 18.60 -1.46
CA GLY A 263 -11.90 19.89 -0.85
C GLY A 263 -10.72 20.86 -0.92
N GLY A 264 -9.53 20.41 -0.51
CA GLY A 264 -8.30 21.22 -0.51
C GLY A 264 -7.89 21.70 -1.90
N ILE A 265 -7.90 20.82 -2.91
CA ILE A 265 -7.54 21.19 -4.28
C ILE A 265 -8.54 22.20 -4.86
N LEU A 266 -9.84 22.01 -4.62
CA LEU A 266 -10.86 22.97 -5.09
C LEU A 266 -10.71 24.34 -4.42
N ILE A 267 -10.39 24.38 -3.12
CA ILE A 267 -10.08 25.63 -2.40
C ILE A 267 -8.84 26.31 -3.02
N ALA A 268 -7.79 25.54 -3.32
CA ALA A 268 -6.60 26.06 -3.98
C ALA A 268 -6.91 26.67 -5.35
N ILE A 269 -7.64 25.95 -6.20
CA ILE A 269 -8.03 26.45 -7.53
C ILE A 269 -8.92 27.70 -7.40
N ALA A 270 -9.84 27.72 -6.44
CA ALA A 270 -10.68 28.88 -6.18
C ALA A 270 -9.84 30.12 -5.87
N PHE A 271 -8.85 30.00 -4.99
CA PHE A 271 -7.92 31.09 -4.68
C PHE A 271 -7.05 31.49 -5.86
N ALA A 272 -6.63 30.54 -6.69
CA ALA A 272 -5.88 30.84 -7.91
C ALA A 272 -6.69 31.65 -8.92
N LEU A 273 -8.01 31.39 -9.03
CA LEU A 273 -8.88 32.05 -10.00
C LEU A 273 -9.46 33.39 -9.51
N GLY A 274 -9.81 33.50 -8.23
CA GLY A 274 -10.54 34.66 -7.69
C GLY A 274 -9.84 35.37 -6.53
N GLY A 275 -8.59 35.00 -6.23
CA GLY A 275 -7.85 35.57 -5.10
C GLY A 275 -8.32 35.03 -3.74
N ILE A 276 -7.69 35.50 -2.67
CA ILE A 276 -7.90 34.93 -1.33
C ILE A 276 -9.24 35.27 -0.71
N TYR A 277 -9.90 36.34 -1.18
CA TYR A 277 -11.20 36.79 -0.73
C TYR A 277 -12.33 36.27 -1.63
N VAL A 278 -12.03 35.28 -2.48
CA VAL A 278 -13.01 34.67 -3.39
C VAL A 278 -14.19 34.03 -2.66
N TYR A 279 -14.08 33.80 -1.36
CA TYR A 279 -15.17 33.28 -0.52
C TYR A 279 -16.16 34.36 -0.07
N ASP A 280 -15.81 35.64 -0.19
CA ASP A 280 -16.68 36.74 0.22
C ASP A 280 -17.91 36.82 -0.67
N ASP A 281 -19.02 37.30 -0.11
CA ASP A 281 -20.30 37.41 -0.81
C ASP A 281 -20.24 38.31 -2.05
N ALA A 282 -19.28 39.24 -2.10
CA ALA A 282 -19.02 40.08 -3.27
C ALA A 282 -18.64 39.28 -4.53
N HIS A 283 -18.12 38.06 -4.39
CA HIS A 283 -17.70 37.19 -5.49
C HIS A 283 -18.76 36.13 -5.84
N GLN A 284 -19.96 36.20 -5.26
CA GLN A 284 -21.05 35.27 -5.55
C GLN A 284 -21.35 35.19 -7.05
N GLY A 285 -21.56 33.97 -7.54
CA GLY A 285 -21.81 33.69 -8.96
C GLY A 285 -20.55 33.54 -9.83
N THR A 286 -19.36 33.83 -9.31
CA THR A 286 -18.10 33.55 -10.03
C THR A 286 -17.73 32.06 -9.95
N LEU A 287 -16.93 31.59 -10.92
CA LEU A 287 -16.38 30.23 -10.89
C LEU A 287 -15.54 30.00 -9.64
N GLY A 288 -14.66 30.95 -9.29
CA GLY A 288 -13.81 30.85 -8.10
C GLY A 288 -14.64 30.71 -6.81
N TRP A 289 -15.67 31.54 -6.62
CA TRP A 289 -16.51 31.47 -5.42
C TRP A 289 -17.24 30.12 -5.36
N THR A 290 -17.77 29.67 -6.50
CA THR A 290 -18.46 28.38 -6.61
C THR A 290 -17.52 27.21 -6.25
N LEU A 291 -16.29 27.20 -6.78
CA LEU A 291 -15.29 26.18 -6.45
C LEU A 291 -14.91 26.22 -4.96
N PHE A 292 -14.81 27.42 -4.37
CA PHE A 292 -14.57 27.55 -2.93
C PHE A 292 -15.72 26.95 -2.12
N GLN A 293 -16.98 27.23 -2.47
CA GLN A 293 -18.13 26.65 -1.76
C GLN A 293 -18.16 25.13 -1.89
N ILE A 294 -17.93 24.58 -3.08
CA ILE A 294 -17.86 23.11 -3.29
C ILE A 294 -16.71 22.52 -2.45
N GLY A 295 -15.54 23.16 -2.47
CA GLY A 295 -14.35 22.67 -1.77
C GLY A 295 -14.48 22.78 -0.24
N ALA A 296 -14.66 24.00 0.27
CA ALA A 296 -14.66 24.31 1.70
C ALA A 296 -15.96 23.93 2.40
N LYS A 297 -17.12 24.33 1.86
CA LYS A 297 -18.42 24.10 2.51
C LYS A 297 -19.02 22.73 2.17
N GLY A 298 -18.72 22.20 1.00
CA GLY A 298 -19.10 20.85 0.58
C GLY A 298 -18.13 19.78 1.10
N ALA A 299 -17.05 19.52 0.36
CA ALA A 299 -16.17 18.39 0.58
C ALA A 299 -15.41 18.46 1.93
N PHE A 300 -14.80 19.60 2.25
CA PHE A 300 -13.96 19.73 3.44
C PHE A 300 -14.77 19.64 4.75
N THR A 301 -15.99 20.17 4.78
CA THR A 301 -16.93 20.00 5.93
C THR A 301 -17.21 18.53 6.25
N LEU A 302 -17.19 17.65 5.25
CA LEU A 302 -17.44 16.22 5.41
C LEU A 302 -16.23 15.46 5.98
N MET A 303 -15.07 16.10 6.18
CA MET A 303 -13.88 15.47 6.73
C MET A 303 -14.14 14.79 8.09
N VAL A 304 -14.60 15.53 9.09
CA VAL A 304 -14.84 14.99 10.44
C VAL A 304 -16.02 14.01 10.47
N PRO A 305 -17.15 14.26 9.77
CA PRO A 305 -18.22 13.27 9.59
C PRO A 305 -17.74 11.97 8.94
N ALA A 306 -16.93 12.03 7.88
CA ALA A 306 -16.39 10.85 7.22
C ALA A 306 -15.48 10.08 8.17
N LEU A 307 -14.56 10.75 8.87
CA LEU A 307 -13.69 10.13 9.87
C LEU A 307 -14.51 9.35 10.91
N ALA A 308 -15.49 10.01 11.54
CA ALA A 308 -16.33 9.42 12.58
C ALA A 308 -17.22 8.27 12.03
N GLY A 309 -17.84 8.49 10.89
CA GLY A 309 -18.71 7.51 10.21
C GLY A 309 -17.98 6.24 9.84
N TYR A 310 -16.75 6.35 9.31
CA TYR A 310 -15.97 5.18 8.89
C TYR A 310 -15.24 4.49 10.05
N ILE A 311 -14.95 5.19 11.17
CA ILE A 311 -14.60 4.53 12.43
C ILE A 311 -15.78 3.67 12.89
N ALA A 312 -16.99 4.24 12.97
CA ALA A 312 -18.19 3.54 13.40
C ALA A 312 -18.52 2.35 12.48
N PHE A 313 -18.40 2.55 11.17
CA PHE A 313 -18.55 1.50 10.15
C PHE A 313 -17.59 0.34 10.38
N SER A 314 -16.32 0.62 10.69
CA SER A 314 -15.34 -0.45 10.90
C SER A 314 -15.60 -1.30 12.16
N ILE A 315 -16.51 -0.87 13.04
CA ILE A 315 -16.89 -1.55 14.29
C ILE A 315 -18.26 -2.22 14.17
N ALA A 316 -19.23 -1.55 13.54
CA ALA A 316 -20.65 -1.93 13.53
C ALA A 316 -21.26 -2.04 12.12
N ASP A 317 -20.42 -2.09 11.08
CA ASP A 317 -20.79 -2.13 9.67
C ASP A 317 -21.70 -0.95 9.25
N ARG A 318 -22.46 -1.13 8.17
CA ARG A 318 -23.33 -0.10 7.57
C ARG A 318 -24.25 0.61 8.59
N PRO A 319 -24.86 -0.07 9.58
CA PRO A 319 -25.68 0.60 10.60
C PRO A 319 -24.94 1.67 11.43
N GLY A 320 -23.61 1.56 11.57
CA GLY A 320 -22.79 2.53 12.30
C GLY A 320 -22.56 3.85 11.58
N ILE A 321 -22.76 3.89 10.26
CA ILE A 321 -22.40 5.05 9.42
C ILE A 321 -23.17 6.31 9.82
N ALA A 322 -24.50 6.26 9.85
CA ALA A 322 -25.32 7.43 10.17
C ALA A 322 -25.06 7.96 11.59
N PRO A 323 -25.07 7.12 12.65
CA PRO A 323 -24.67 7.53 14.00
C PRO A 323 -23.29 8.19 14.06
N GLY A 324 -22.29 7.61 13.41
CA GLY A 324 -20.92 8.14 13.40
C GLY A 324 -20.83 9.47 12.66
N MET A 325 -21.40 9.57 11.46
CA MET A 325 -21.40 10.81 10.67
C MET A 325 -22.11 11.95 11.39
N THR A 326 -23.30 11.69 11.96
CA THR A 326 -24.03 12.68 12.76
C THR A 326 -23.22 13.11 13.98
N GLY A 327 -22.58 12.16 14.67
CA GLY A 327 -21.68 12.47 15.78
C GLY A 327 -20.49 13.35 15.36
N GLY A 328 -19.92 13.12 14.17
CA GLY A 328 -18.87 13.96 13.59
C GLY A 328 -19.35 15.38 13.24
N VAL A 329 -20.58 15.53 12.73
CA VAL A 329 -21.19 16.86 12.53
C VAL A 329 -21.34 17.58 13.86
N ILE A 330 -21.88 16.89 14.87
CA ILE A 330 -22.05 17.44 16.23
C ILE A 330 -20.71 17.86 16.83
N ALA A 331 -19.65 17.06 16.64
CA ALA A 331 -18.32 17.39 17.11
C ALA A 331 -17.82 18.74 16.55
N GLY A 332 -18.09 19.01 15.28
CA GLY A 332 -17.81 20.30 14.65
C GLY A 332 -18.64 21.45 15.25
N THR A 333 -19.94 21.24 15.45
CA THR A 333 -20.84 22.31 15.92
C THR A 333 -20.62 22.71 17.38
N ILE A 334 -20.22 21.77 18.24
CA ILE A 334 -19.98 22.04 19.68
C ILE A 334 -18.52 22.45 19.98
N GLY A 335 -17.69 22.63 18.95
CA GLY A 335 -16.28 23.01 19.11
C GLY A 335 -15.37 21.88 19.60
N ALA A 336 -15.80 20.63 19.56
CA ALA A 336 -14.96 19.47 19.88
C ALA A 336 -14.06 19.03 18.72
N GLY A 337 -14.34 19.52 17.49
CA GLY A 337 -13.51 19.35 16.31
C GLY A 337 -13.22 17.88 15.97
N PHE A 338 -12.02 17.62 15.45
CA PHE A 338 -11.62 16.27 15.05
C PHE A 338 -11.50 15.29 16.24
N LEU A 339 -11.07 15.76 17.42
CA LEU A 339 -11.00 14.94 18.63
C LEU A 339 -12.39 14.43 19.01
N GLY A 340 -13.38 15.34 18.98
CA GLY A 340 -14.78 14.99 19.16
C GLY A 340 -15.27 14.01 18.09
N GLY A 341 -14.85 14.17 16.83
CA GLY A 341 -15.19 13.25 15.75
C GLY A 341 -14.66 11.84 15.95
N ILE A 342 -13.41 11.69 16.40
CA ILE A 342 -12.82 10.38 16.72
C ILE A 342 -13.62 9.71 17.84
N LEU A 343 -13.88 10.43 18.94
CA LEU A 343 -14.66 9.91 20.06
C LEU A 343 -16.09 9.56 19.65
N ALA A 344 -16.74 10.42 18.87
CA ALA A 344 -18.07 10.18 18.33
C ALA A 344 -18.12 8.92 17.45
N GLY A 345 -17.10 8.68 16.63
CA GLY A 345 -17.00 7.47 15.83
C GLY A 345 -16.92 6.19 16.67
N PHE A 346 -16.14 6.20 17.75
CA PHE A 346 -16.06 5.06 18.67
C PHE A 346 -17.34 4.87 19.50
N ILE A 347 -17.95 5.96 19.99
CA ILE A 347 -19.23 5.93 20.70
C ILE A 347 -20.32 5.35 19.80
N ALA A 348 -20.42 5.84 18.56
CA ALA A 348 -21.34 5.35 17.56
C ALA A 348 -21.10 3.88 17.23
N GLY A 349 -19.86 3.50 16.92
CA GLY A 349 -19.51 2.12 16.58
C GLY A 349 -19.87 1.13 17.69
N TYR A 350 -19.33 1.34 18.89
CA TYR A 350 -19.60 0.41 20.00
C TYR A 350 -21.04 0.50 20.51
N GLY A 351 -21.66 1.69 20.49
CA GLY A 351 -23.05 1.88 20.85
C GLY A 351 -24.01 1.14 19.93
N VAL A 352 -23.82 1.25 18.61
CA VAL A 352 -24.61 0.52 17.61
C VAL A 352 -24.37 -0.98 17.69
N LEU A 353 -23.12 -1.42 17.88
CA LEU A 353 -22.80 -2.82 18.08
C LEU A 353 -23.50 -3.39 19.32
N TRP A 354 -23.54 -2.63 20.41
CA TRP A 354 -24.26 -3.01 21.63
C TRP A 354 -25.78 -3.08 21.39
N LEU A 355 -26.38 -2.06 20.78
CA LEU A 355 -27.80 -2.07 20.40
C LEU A 355 -28.14 -3.26 19.51
N ASN A 356 -27.27 -3.59 18.55
CA ASN A 356 -27.45 -4.74 17.68
C ASN A 356 -27.43 -6.06 18.46
N ARG A 357 -26.63 -6.19 19.53
CA ARG A 357 -26.62 -7.41 20.35
C ARG A 357 -27.83 -7.52 21.27
N VAL A 358 -28.29 -6.40 21.82
CA VAL A 358 -29.38 -6.38 22.80
C VAL A 358 -30.75 -6.51 22.14
N ILE A 359 -30.97 -5.86 21.01
CA ILE A 359 -32.28 -5.82 20.35
C ILE A 359 -32.50 -7.13 19.57
N LYS A 360 -33.38 -8.00 20.06
CA LYS A 360 -33.76 -9.25 19.39
C LYS A 360 -35.15 -9.10 18.80
N LEU A 361 -35.29 -9.31 17.49
CA LEU A 361 -36.56 -9.24 16.78
C LEU A 361 -36.97 -10.61 16.22
N PRO A 362 -38.28 -10.88 16.09
CA PRO A 362 -38.75 -12.06 15.36
C PRO A 362 -38.34 -12.00 13.88
N ARG A 363 -38.24 -13.17 13.22
CA ARG A 363 -37.72 -13.30 11.84
C ARG A 363 -38.39 -12.34 10.84
N THR A 364 -39.67 -12.07 10.99
CA THR A 364 -40.46 -11.16 10.14
C THR A 364 -40.03 -9.69 10.21
N LEU A 365 -39.39 -9.27 11.30
CA LEU A 365 -39.00 -7.88 11.54
C LEU A 365 -37.48 -7.65 11.50
N GLN A 366 -36.68 -8.67 11.18
CA GLN A 366 -35.22 -8.58 11.19
C GLN A 366 -34.68 -7.52 10.21
N GLY A 367 -35.34 -7.33 9.06
CA GLY A 367 -34.96 -6.29 8.10
C GLY A 367 -35.10 -4.85 8.63
N LEU A 368 -36.01 -4.62 9.58
CA LEU A 368 -36.24 -3.29 10.17
C LEU A 368 -35.07 -2.84 11.05
N LYS A 369 -34.33 -3.80 11.60
CA LYS A 369 -33.29 -3.55 12.59
C LYS A 369 -32.11 -2.73 12.03
N PRO A 370 -31.40 -3.15 10.96
CA PRO A 370 -30.30 -2.37 10.40
C PRO A 370 -30.76 -1.12 9.62
N VAL A 371 -32.01 -1.08 9.16
CA VAL A 371 -32.53 0.02 8.31
C VAL A 371 -33.09 1.18 9.13
N LEU A 372 -33.83 0.89 10.20
CA LEU A 372 -34.54 1.91 10.98
C LEU A 372 -34.04 1.98 12.42
N ILE A 373 -34.05 0.85 13.13
CA ILE A 373 -33.88 0.85 14.59
C ILE A 373 -32.46 1.24 15.00
N LEU A 374 -31.45 0.59 14.41
CA LEU A 374 -30.06 0.85 14.74
C LEU A 374 -29.60 2.25 14.34
N PRO A 375 -29.92 2.76 13.13
CA PRO A 375 -29.60 4.15 12.79
C PRO A 375 -30.29 5.15 13.73
N LEU A 376 -31.59 4.99 14.00
CA LEU A 376 -32.34 5.92 14.85
C LEU A 376 -31.76 5.95 16.28
N LEU A 377 -31.71 4.79 16.94
CA LEU A 377 -31.23 4.70 18.32
C LEU A 377 -29.74 5.00 18.43
N GLY A 378 -28.95 4.63 17.42
CA GLY A 378 -27.52 4.94 17.37
C GLY A 378 -27.25 6.44 17.26
N VAL A 379 -27.99 7.15 16.40
CA VAL A 379 -27.89 8.61 16.27
C VAL A 379 -28.31 9.28 17.57
N THR A 380 -29.45 8.87 18.15
CA THR A 380 -29.91 9.41 19.44
C THR A 380 -28.87 9.17 20.55
N LEU A 381 -28.35 7.95 20.67
CA LEU A 381 -27.33 7.60 21.67
C LEU A 381 -26.07 8.46 21.48
N THR A 382 -25.54 8.50 20.27
CA THR A 382 -24.29 9.23 19.96
C THR A 382 -24.48 10.72 20.19
N GLY A 383 -25.59 11.29 19.73
CA GLY A 383 -25.90 12.71 19.90
C GLY A 383 -26.05 13.10 21.37
N LEU A 384 -26.83 12.34 22.16
CA LEU A 384 -26.99 12.61 23.59
C LEU A 384 -25.66 12.49 24.35
N MET A 385 -24.86 11.48 24.04
CA MET A 385 -23.52 11.33 24.63
C MET A 385 -22.61 12.51 24.28
N MET A 386 -22.64 12.98 23.03
CA MET A 386 -21.86 14.14 22.61
C MET A 386 -22.31 15.43 23.27
N PHE A 387 -23.62 15.71 23.34
CA PHE A 387 -24.11 16.95 23.94
C PHE A 387 -23.96 16.99 25.47
N TYR A 388 -24.22 15.89 26.17
CA TYR A 388 -24.33 15.91 27.63
C TYR A 388 -23.10 15.37 28.37
N VAL A 389 -22.29 14.52 27.74
CA VAL A 389 -21.23 13.78 28.46
C VAL A 389 -19.84 14.09 27.91
N VAL A 390 -19.64 13.91 26.60
CA VAL A 390 -18.30 13.83 26.01
C VAL A 390 -17.87 15.13 25.33
N GLY A 391 -18.82 15.86 24.74
CA GLY A 391 -18.53 17.00 23.88
C GLY A 391 -17.86 18.16 24.62
N ALA A 392 -18.43 18.63 25.72
CA ALA A 392 -17.87 19.75 26.47
C ALA A 392 -16.46 19.47 27.03
N PRO A 393 -16.16 18.31 27.65
CA PRO A 393 -14.79 17.97 28.03
C PRO A 393 -13.83 17.94 26.83
N THR A 394 -14.28 17.39 25.69
CA THR A 394 -13.44 17.27 24.49
C THR A 394 -13.16 18.62 23.85
N ALA A 395 -14.14 19.54 23.81
CA ALA A 395 -13.95 20.90 23.33
C ALA A 395 -12.94 21.68 24.18
N ARG A 396 -12.98 21.53 25.51
CA ARG A 396 -11.97 22.12 26.41
C ARG A 396 -10.57 21.54 26.15
N LEU A 397 -10.48 20.23 25.95
CA LEU A 397 -9.22 19.58 25.62
C LEU A 397 -8.67 20.09 24.28
N LEU A 398 -9.52 20.20 23.25
CA LEU A 398 -9.12 20.73 21.96
C LEU A 398 -8.62 22.18 22.09
N ALA A 399 -9.36 23.04 22.81
CA ALA A 399 -8.96 24.42 23.05
C ALA A 399 -7.60 24.51 23.75
N ALA A 400 -7.38 23.73 24.81
CA ALA A 400 -6.10 23.68 25.52
C ALA A 400 -4.95 23.19 24.62
N MET A 401 -5.20 22.18 23.78
CA MET A 401 -4.23 21.72 22.79
C MET A 401 -3.92 22.80 21.75
N THR A 402 -4.94 23.49 21.25
CA THR A 402 -4.79 24.58 20.26
C THR A 402 -3.97 25.72 20.84
N GLU A 403 -4.28 26.16 22.05
CA GLU A 403 -3.51 27.20 22.75
C GLU A 403 -2.05 26.78 22.97
N TRP A 404 -1.84 25.52 23.40
CA TRP A 404 -0.49 24.98 23.58
C TRP A 404 0.31 24.96 22.27
N LEU A 405 -0.30 24.49 21.17
CA LEU A 405 0.34 24.42 19.85
C LEU A 405 0.62 25.81 19.27
N GLN A 406 -0.31 26.76 19.41
CA GLN A 406 -0.13 28.14 18.95
C GLN A 406 0.91 28.90 19.78
N GLY A 407 1.10 28.52 21.04
CA GLY A 407 2.15 29.06 21.91
C GLY A 407 3.55 28.51 21.63
N MET A 408 3.70 27.47 20.79
CA MET A 408 5.01 26.88 20.50
C MET A 408 5.90 27.84 19.71
N GLN A 409 7.11 28.07 20.20
CA GLN A 409 8.12 28.87 19.51
C GLN A 409 9.49 28.20 19.56
N GLY A 410 10.35 28.53 18.60
CA GLY A 410 11.76 28.11 18.58
C GLY A 410 11.95 26.59 18.61
N ALA A 411 12.72 26.11 19.59
CA ALA A 411 13.14 24.70 19.68
C ALA A 411 11.99 23.71 19.87
N GLN A 412 10.92 24.08 20.59
CA GLN A 412 9.78 23.19 20.82
C GLN A 412 9.04 22.93 19.51
N ALA A 413 8.78 24.00 18.76
CA ALA A 413 8.16 23.93 17.43
C ALA A 413 9.01 23.07 16.49
N ALA A 414 10.34 23.27 16.50
CA ALA A 414 11.27 22.47 15.71
C ALA A 414 11.22 20.97 16.03
N VAL A 415 11.11 20.59 17.31
CA VAL A 415 11.02 19.18 17.72
C VAL A 415 9.72 18.53 17.23
N LEU A 416 8.58 19.22 17.38
CA LEU A 416 7.31 18.72 16.84
C LEU A 416 7.37 18.61 15.31
N GLY A 417 7.95 19.61 14.65
CA GLY A 417 8.19 19.58 13.20
C GLY A 417 9.07 18.41 12.77
N ALA A 418 10.14 18.11 13.52
CA ALA A 418 11.02 16.98 13.26
C ALA A 418 10.28 15.64 13.38
N LEU A 419 9.44 15.50 14.40
CA LEU A 419 8.64 14.31 14.62
C LEU A 419 7.64 14.09 13.48
N LEU A 420 6.82 15.11 13.18
CA LEU A 420 5.82 15.05 12.12
C LEU A 420 6.48 14.82 10.75
N GLY A 421 7.58 15.53 10.49
CA GLY A 421 8.33 15.39 9.25
C GLY A 421 8.96 14.01 9.10
N GLY A 422 9.57 13.49 10.16
CA GLY A 422 10.11 12.13 10.17
C GLY A 422 9.03 11.08 9.87
N MET A 423 7.87 11.18 10.52
CA MET A 423 6.73 10.28 10.32
C MET A 423 6.27 10.22 8.85
N MET A 424 6.30 11.35 8.14
CA MET A 424 5.93 11.39 6.72
C MET A 424 6.82 10.50 5.83
N ALA A 425 8.08 10.29 6.20
CA ALA A 425 9.03 9.52 5.40
C ALA A 425 9.15 8.04 5.78
N VAL A 426 8.55 7.61 6.90
CA VAL A 426 8.76 6.25 7.44
C VAL A 426 8.26 5.16 6.48
N ASP A 427 7.04 5.32 5.99
CA ASP A 427 6.35 4.30 5.20
C ASP A 427 5.68 4.85 3.93
N MET A 428 6.04 6.09 3.53
CA MET A 428 5.74 6.72 2.23
C MET A 428 4.29 6.53 1.75
N GLY A 429 3.32 6.85 2.61
CA GLY A 429 1.89 6.68 2.34
C GLY A 429 1.24 5.55 3.15
N GLY A 430 2.03 4.85 3.95
CA GLY A 430 1.56 3.89 4.94
C GLY A 430 0.89 4.53 6.17
N PRO A 431 0.56 3.72 7.19
CA PRO A 431 -0.18 4.16 8.36
C PRO A 431 0.49 5.27 9.19
N ILE A 432 1.83 5.31 9.27
CA ILE A 432 2.57 6.32 10.04
C ILE A 432 2.54 7.67 9.32
N ASN A 433 2.78 7.67 8.01
CA ASN A 433 2.63 8.86 7.17
C ASN A 433 1.19 9.39 7.25
N LYS A 434 0.18 8.52 7.09
CA LYS A 434 -1.22 8.92 7.17
C LYS A 434 -1.62 9.48 8.53
N ALA A 435 -1.02 8.98 9.63
CA ALA A 435 -1.26 9.52 10.96
C ALA A 435 -0.73 10.95 11.09
N ALA A 436 0.48 11.23 10.61
CA ALA A 436 1.03 12.59 10.59
C ALA A 436 0.21 13.52 9.68
N TYR A 437 -0.20 13.02 8.51
CA TYR A 437 -1.05 13.77 7.59
C TYR A 437 -2.42 14.11 8.20
N ALA A 438 -3.07 13.13 8.83
CA ALA A 438 -4.34 13.34 9.52
C ALA A 438 -4.20 14.36 10.66
N PHE A 439 -3.11 14.29 11.43
CA PHE A 439 -2.82 15.27 12.47
C PHE A 439 -2.70 16.70 11.90
N GLY A 440 -1.87 16.89 10.87
CA GLY A 440 -1.69 18.21 10.24
C GLY A 440 -2.99 18.75 9.62
N THR A 441 -3.71 17.91 8.89
CA THR A 441 -4.95 18.29 8.20
C THR A 441 -6.07 18.67 9.18
N THR A 442 -6.25 17.87 10.23
CA THR A 442 -7.35 18.09 11.18
C THR A 442 -7.15 19.34 12.01
N LEU A 443 -5.90 19.77 12.23
CA LEU A 443 -5.57 21.02 12.90
C LEU A 443 -5.89 22.27 12.07
N ILE A 444 -5.99 22.16 10.74
CA ILE A 444 -6.46 23.26 9.88
C ILE A 444 -7.86 23.72 10.31
N ALA A 445 -8.74 22.76 10.67
CA ALA A 445 -10.11 23.08 11.12
C ALA A 445 -10.13 23.84 12.45
N ALA A 446 -9.05 23.79 13.23
CA ALA A 446 -8.86 24.55 14.47
C ALA A 446 -8.01 25.83 14.25
N ASN A 447 -7.78 26.24 13.01
CA ASN A 447 -6.90 27.36 12.63
C ASN A 447 -5.44 27.21 13.10
N VAL A 448 -4.96 25.99 13.31
CA VAL A 448 -3.55 25.70 13.59
C VAL A 448 -2.93 25.11 12.31
N THR A 449 -2.15 25.91 11.59
CA THR A 449 -1.80 25.62 10.18
C THR A 449 -0.32 25.31 9.96
N GLU A 450 0.51 25.56 10.97
CA GLU A 450 1.94 25.28 10.98
C GLU A 450 2.25 23.78 10.88
N PRO A 451 1.56 22.88 11.63
CA PRO A 451 1.80 21.44 11.52
C PRO A 451 1.50 20.90 10.12
N MET A 452 0.49 21.45 9.43
CA MET A 452 0.19 21.08 8.05
C MET A 452 1.33 21.48 7.10
N ALA A 453 1.92 22.67 7.30
CA ALA A 453 3.06 23.11 6.49
C ALA A 453 4.26 22.18 6.65
N ALA A 454 4.57 21.78 7.89
CA ALA A 454 5.63 20.84 8.19
C ALA A 454 5.39 19.47 7.55
N VAL A 455 4.17 18.92 7.69
CA VAL A 455 3.74 17.66 7.06
C VAL A 455 3.88 17.72 5.54
N MET A 456 3.40 18.79 4.90
CA MET A 456 3.45 18.89 3.44
C MET A 456 4.89 19.01 2.93
N CYS A 457 5.66 19.96 3.49
CA CYS A 457 7.06 20.17 3.12
C CYS A 457 7.90 18.88 3.31
N ALA A 458 7.71 18.22 4.45
CA ALA A 458 8.42 16.99 4.78
C ALA A 458 8.00 15.81 3.92
N GLY A 459 6.74 15.68 3.49
CA GLY A 459 6.33 14.59 2.60
C GLY A 459 6.68 14.82 1.13
N MET A 460 6.96 16.06 0.71
CA MET A 460 7.55 16.36 -0.61
C MET A 460 9.03 15.97 -0.67
N THR A 461 9.73 16.04 0.47
CA THR A 461 11.18 15.85 0.57
C THR A 461 11.68 14.48 0.07
N PRO A 462 11.07 13.31 0.39
CA PRO A 462 11.58 12.01 0.00
C PRO A 462 11.68 11.78 -1.52
N PRO A 463 10.61 11.94 -2.31
CA PRO A 463 10.67 11.76 -3.76
C PRO A 463 11.54 12.83 -4.45
N LEU A 464 11.58 14.08 -3.96
CA LEU A 464 12.48 15.11 -4.48
C LEU A 464 13.96 14.78 -4.24
N ALA A 465 14.28 14.26 -3.05
CA ALA A 465 15.64 13.87 -2.71
C ALA A 465 16.13 12.69 -3.55
N LEU A 466 15.28 11.69 -3.79
CA LEU A 466 15.61 10.56 -4.64
C LEU A 466 15.82 10.99 -6.10
N ALA A 467 14.93 11.82 -6.63
CA ALA A 467 15.07 12.38 -7.97
C ALA A 467 16.37 13.16 -8.17
N LEU A 468 16.80 13.92 -7.15
CA LEU A 468 18.04 14.67 -7.20
C LEU A 468 19.27 13.75 -7.01
N ALA A 469 19.19 12.80 -6.08
CA ALA A 469 20.28 11.88 -5.79
C ALA A 469 20.60 10.95 -6.98
N THR A 470 19.61 10.49 -7.73
CA THR A 470 19.82 9.68 -8.94
C THR A 470 20.54 10.43 -10.05
N LYS A 471 20.39 11.75 -10.11
CA LYS A 471 21.11 12.62 -11.07
C LYS A 471 22.52 12.95 -10.59
N LEU A 472 22.69 13.31 -9.32
CA LEU A 472 23.98 13.73 -8.76
C LEU A 472 24.92 12.56 -8.49
N PHE A 473 24.37 11.41 -8.06
CA PHE A 473 25.13 10.22 -7.65
C PHE A 473 24.68 9.00 -8.43
N GLY A 474 24.45 9.15 -9.75
CA GLY A 474 23.92 8.09 -10.60
C GLY A 474 24.74 6.79 -10.60
N ASN A 475 26.01 6.81 -10.17
CA ASN A 475 26.83 5.62 -9.94
C ASN A 475 26.47 4.84 -8.66
N ARG A 476 25.46 5.26 -7.90
CA ARG A 476 24.92 4.57 -6.71
C ARG A 476 23.50 4.06 -6.92
N PHE A 477 22.94 4.28 -8.11
CA PHE A 477 21.57 3.94 -8.47
C PHE A 477 21.55 3.12 -9.76
N THR A 478 20.69 2.10 -9.83
CA THR A 478 20.54 1.28 -11.04
C THR A 478 19.93 2.09 -12.19
N PRO A 479 20.06 1.64 -13.46
CA PRO A 479 19.39 2.31 -14.58
C PRO A 479 17.88 2.52 -14.35
N GLU A 480 17.20 1.53 -13.79
CA GLU A 480 15.76 1.59 -13.50
C GLU A 480 15.47 2.59 -12.37
N GLU A 481 16.31 2.67 -11.33
CA GLU A 481 16.20 3.70 -10.29
C GLU A 481 16.42 5.11 -10.86
N ARG A 482 17.33 5.26 -11.83
CA ARG A 482 17.59 6.55 -12.49
C ARG A 482 16.41 6.99 -13.35
N GLU A 483 15.78 6.07 -14.07
CA GLU A 483 14.56 6.35 -14.83
C GLU A 483 13.37 6.70 -13.92
N ALA A 484 13.17 5.92 -12.86
CA ALA A 484 12.15 6.18 -11.84
C ALA A 484 12.35 7.53 -11.14
N GLY A 485 13.58 8.06 -11.11
CA GLY A 485 13.88 9.38 -10.56
C GLY A 485 13.12 10.52 -11.22
N ASN A 486 12.80 10.43 -12.51
CA ASN A 486 12.00 11.45 -13.19
C ASN A 486 10.54 11.45 -12.75
N ALA A 487 9.96 10.25 -12.58
CA ALA A 487 8.61 10.12 -12.02
C ALA A 487 8.57 10.61 -10.56
N ALA A 488 9.57 10.24 -9.76
CA ALA A 488 9.69 10.70 -8.38
C ALA A 488 9.76 12.23 -8.30
N PHE A 489 10.44 12.92 -9.22
CA PHE A 489 10.47 14.38 -9.24
C PHE A 489 9.07 15.00 -9.33
N VAL A 490 8.28 14.55 -10.31
CA VAL A 490 6.92 15.06 -10.54
C VAL A 490 6.01 14.76 -9.35
N LEU A 491 6.07 13.53 -8.83
CA LEU A 491 5.30 13.12 -7.65
C LEU A 491 5.69 13.92 -6.41
N GLY A 492 6.98 14.21 -6.22
CA GLY A 492 7.44 15.04 -5.11
C GLY A 492 6.96 16.47 -5.17
N LEU A 493 6.95 17.08 -6.37
CA LEU A 493 6.35 18.40 -6.56
C LEU A 493 4.84 18.40 -6.24
N ALA A 494 4.15 17.29 -6.49
CA ALA A 494 2.73 17.13 -6.21
C ALA A 494 2.41 16.72 -4.76
N PHE A 495 3.42 16.62 -3.87
CA PHE A 495 3.25 16.10 -2.50
C PHE A 495 2.72 14.65 -2.46
N VAL A 496 3.23 13.82 -3.37
CA VAL A 496 2.98 12.37 -3.41
C VAL A 496 4.24 11.64 -2.96
N THR A 497 4.30 11.30 -1.67
CA THR A 497 5.46 10.67 -1.04
C THR A 497 5.72 9.26 -1.57
N GLU A 498 4.70 8.61 -2.12
CA GLU A 498 4.71 7.26 -2.69
C GLU A 498 5.72 7.09 -3.83
N GLY A 499 6.11 8.19 -4.50
CA GLY A 499 7.17 8.17 -5.52
C GLY A 499 8.51 7.63 -5.02
N ALA A 500 8.71 7.54 -3.70
CA ALA A 500 9.88 6.97 -3.06
C ALA A 500 9.80 5.44 -2.83
N ILE A 501 8.62 4.82 -2.92
CA ILE A 501 8.41 3.39 -2.64
C ILE A 501 9.32 2.48 -3.49
N PRO A 502 9.47 2.68 -4.83
CA PRO A 502 10.30 1.78 -5.64
C PRO A 502 11.76 1.73 -5.18
N PHE A 503 12.29 2.84 -4.64
CA PHE A 503 13.64 2.94 -4.12
C PHE A 503 13.77 2.31 -2.73
N ALA A 504 12.79 2.58 -1.87
CA ALA A 504 12.74 2.03 -0.52
C ALA A 504 12.53 0.51 -0.50
N ALA A 505 11.75 -0.03 -1.44
CA ALA A 505 11.54 -1.46 -1.59
C ALA A 505 12.84 -2.20 -1.98
N ARG A 506 13.72 -1.55 -2.75
CA ARG A 506 15.00 -2.13 -3.19
C ARG A 506 16.11 -2.03 -2.14
N ASP A 507 16.19 -0.93 -1.41
CA ASP A 507 17.26 -0.68 -0.42
C ASP A 507 16.73 -0.01 0.87
N PRO A 508 15.86 -0.71 1.64
CA PRO A 508 15.08 -0.10 2.71
C PRO A 508 15.95 0.46 3.82
N PHE A 509 16.99 -0.26 4.23
CA PHE A 509 17.85 0.10 5.37
C PHE A 509 18.69 1.36 5.14
N ARG A 510 18.91 1.77 3.88
CA ARG A 510 19.70 2.97 3.56
C ARG A 510 18.80 4.09 3.08
N VAL A 511 17.78 3.76 2.30
CA VAL A 511 16.86 4.74 1.73
C VAL A 511 15.96 5.30 2.83
N ILE A 512 15.24 4.46 3.60
CA ILE A 512 14.26 4.94 4.59
C ILE A 512 14.91 5.87 5.64
N PRO A 513 16.02 5.51 6.32
CA PRO A 513 16.62 6.39 7.32
C PRO A 513 17.15 7.71 6.72
N SER A 514 17.65 7.68 5.48
CA SER A 514 18.12 8.89 4.79
C SER A 514 16.96 9.86 4.52
N LEU A 515 15.80 9.31 4.11
CA LEU A 515 14.60 10.10 3.84
C LEU A 515 14.00 10.66 5.13
N ILE A 516 13.95 9.86 6.20
CA ILE A 516 13.52 10.30 7.53
C ILE A 516 14.37 11.48 8.01
N ALA A 517 15.70 11.42 7.86
CA ALA A 517 16.59 12.48 8.30
C ALA A 517 16.27 13.82 7.60
N GLY A 518 16.12 13.84 6.28
CA GLY A 518 15.82 15.08 5.57
C GLY A 518 14.38 15.57 5.79
N SER A 519 13.40 14.67 5.85
CA SER A 519 12.01 15.05 6.15
C SER A 519 11.84 15.59 7.57
N ALA A 520 12.56 15.03 8.55
CA ALA A 520 12.60 15.58 9.90
C ALA A 520 13.21 16.99 9.92
N VAL A 521 14.30 17.22 9.18
CA VAL A 521 14.90 18.56 9.07
C VAL A 521 13.95 19.55 8.38
N ALA A 522 13.29 19.16 7.29
CA ALA A 522 12.29 19.99 6.62
C ALA A 522 11.16 20.39 7.57
N GLY A 523 10.56 19.41 8.26
CA GLY A 523 9.47 19.66 9.21
C GLY A 523 9.92 20.56 10.37
N ALA A 524 11.11 20.32 10.91
CA ALA A 524 11.68 21.13 11.99
C ALA A 524 11.86 22.59 11.58
N LEU A 525 12.41 22.83 10.38
CA LEU A 525 12.60 24.17 9.85
C LEU A 525 11.27 24.86 9.56
N CYS A 526 10.29 24.17 8.98
CA CYS A 526 8.95 24.73 8.75
C CYS A 526 8.33 25.25 10.05
N MET A 527 8.32 24.42 11.10
CA MET A 527 7.75 24.82 12.38
C MET A 527 8.57 25.92 13.07
N ALA A 528 9.91 25.84 13.03
CA ALA A 528 10.78 26.83 13.64
C ALA A 528 10.67 28.22 12.99
N LEU A 529 10.44 28.26 11.68
CA LEU A 529 10.26 29.49 10.90
C LEU A 529 8.80 29.99 10.90
N GLY A 530 7.90 29.33 11.63
CA GLY A 530 6.48 29.70 11.68
C GLY A 530 5.80 29.63 10.31
N VAL A 531 6.19 28.68 9.47
CA VAL A 531 5.58 28.50 8.15
C VAL A 531 4.16 27.96 8.34
N GLN A 532 3.18 28.63 7.72
CA GLN A 532 1.76 28.27 7.83
C GLN A 532 1.26 27.74 6.50
N LEU A 533 0.36 26.74 6.52
CA LEU A 533 -0.26 26.21 5.30
C LEU A 533 -1.75 25.95 5.52
N LYS A 534 -2.58 26.71 4.81
CA LYS A 534 -4.05 26.68 4.99
C LYS A 534 -4.76 25.61 4.16
N VAL A 535 -4.05 24.99 3.22
CA VAL A 535 -4.58 23.99 2.30
C VAL A 535 -3.92 22.63 2.57
N PRO A 536 -4.68 21.54 2.68
CA PRO A 536 -4.14 20.24 3.07
C PRO A 536 -3.40 19.50 1.95
N HIS A 537 -3.41 20.01 0.72
CA HIS A 537 -2.84 19.32 -0.44
C HIS A 537 -2.47 20.28 -1.56
N GLY A 538 -1.66 19.79 -2.52
CA GLY A 538 -1.31 20.50 -3.75
C GLY A 538 0.16 20.84 -3.93
N GLY A 539 1.03 20.49 -2.96
CA GLY A 539 2.49 20.52 -3.12
C GLY A 539 3.03 21.88 -3.58
N VAL A 540 3.91 21.90 -4.59
CA VAL A 540 4.45 23.14 -5.16
C VAL A 540 3.35 23.99 -5.82
N PHE A 541 2.27 23.38 -6.29
CA PHE A 541 1.21 24.08 -7.04
C PHE A 541 0.40 25.05 -6.16
N VAL A 542 0.45 24.91 -4.83
CA VAL A 542 -0.19 25.87 -3.91
C VAL A 542 0.73 27.03 -3.51
N LEU A 543 2.03 26.95 -3.77
CA LEU A 543 2.99 27.99 -3.38
C LEU A 543 2.75 29.34 -4.08
N PRO A 544 2.35 29.41 -5.37
CA PRO A 544 2.05 30.68 -6.03
C PRO A 544 0.76 31.34 -5.55
N ILE A 545 -0.09 30.60 -4.81
CA ILE A 545 -1.38 31.12 -4.35
C ILE A 545 -1.12 32.08 -3.19
N PRO A 546 -1.51 33.36 -3.31
CA PRO A 546 -1.28 34.34 -2.25
C PRO A 546 -1.85 33.86 -0.91
N ASN A 547 -1.09 34.00 0.18
CA ASN A 547 -1.47 33.65 1.56
C ASN A 547 -1.95 32.20 1.80
N ALA A 548 -1.83 31.29 0.83
CA ALA A 548 -2.00 29.86 1.04
C ALA A 548 -0.87 29.32 1.93
N VAL A 549 0.33 29.84 1.70
CA VAL A 549 1.52 29.61 2.53
C VAL A 549 1.93 30.91 3.22
N GLY A 550 1.89 30.91 4.55
CA GLY A 550 2.53 31.96 5.35
C GLY A 550 4.04 31.68 5.43
N ASN A 551 4.86 32.73 5.24
CA ASN A 551 6.32 32.61 5.14
C ASN A 551 6.79 31.65 4.01
N LEU A 552 6.43 31.96 2.76
CA LEU A 552 6.79 31.18 1.58
C LEU A 552 8.32 30.97 1.45
N GLY A 553 9.12 31.99 1.76
CA GLY A 553 10.58 31.87 1.75
C GLY A 553 11.06 30.79 2.72
N GLY A 554 10.51 30.75 3.93
CA GLY A 554 10.78 29.72 4.92
C GLY A 554 10.37 28.32 4.43
N PHE A 555 9.23 28.17 3.77
CA PHE A 555 8.79 26.89 3.19
C PHE A 555 9.80 26.37 2.15
N VAL A 556 10.22 27.23 1.22
CA VAL A 556 11.18 26.86 0.16
C VAL A 556 12.53 26.49 0.76
N ILE A 557 13.03 27.27 1.73
CA ILE A 557 14.29 26.97 2.43
C ILE A 557 14.19 25.62 3.14
N ALA A 558 13.13 25.37 3.92
CA ALA A 558 12.94 24.11 4.63
C ALA A 558 12.93 22.91 3.68
N MET A 559 12.21 23.03 2.55
CA MET A 559 12.13 21.99 1.52
C MET A 559 13.50 21.71 0.90
N LEU A 560 14.24 22.75 0.52
CA LEU A 560 15.56 22.62 -0.10
C LEU A 560 16.58 22.02 0.87
N VAL A 561 16.59 22.48 2.13
CA VAL A 561 17.51 21.98 3.16
C VAL A 561 17.19 20.53 3.51
N GLY A 562 15.92 20.18 3.75
CA GLY A 562 15.54 18.78 3.99
C GLY A 562 15.87 17.87 2.82
N THR A 563 15.62 18.32 1.59
CA THR A 563 16.00 17.59 0.37
C THR A 563 17.52 17.39 0.30
N ALA A 564 18.31 18.44 0.57
CA ALA A 564 19.77 18.35 0.57
C ALA A 564 20.29 17.38 1.65
N VAL A 565 19.71 17.39 2.85
CA VAL A 565 20.05 16.45 3.93
C VAL A 565 19.79 15.01 3.49
N SER A 566 18.62 14.71 2.93
CA SER A 566 18.32 13.37 2.40
C SER A 566 19.29 12.96 1.28
N VAL A 567 19.62 13.87 0.37
CA VAL A 567 20.57 13.63 -0.74
C VAL A 567 21.97 13.32 -0.22
N ILE A 568 22.46 14.07 0.77
CA ILE A 568 23.75 13.84 1.41
C ILE A 568 23.74 12.51 2.19
N ALA A 569 22.68 12.23 2.94
CA ALA A 569 22.52 10.97 3.66
C ALA A 569 22.51 9.77 2.71
N LEU A 570 21.78 9.85 1.59
CA LEU A 570 21.77 8.84 0.52
C LEU A 570 23.15 8.64 -0.09
N ARG A 571 23.91 9.72 -0.34
CA ARG A 571 25.29 9.65 -0.84
C ARG A 571 26.21 8.89 0.12
N LEU A 572 26.08 9.14 1.42
CA LEU A 572 26.91 8.51 2.45
C LEU A 572 26.51 7.06 2.69
N ALA A 573 25.21 6.77 2.69
CA ALA A 573 24.66 5.46 3.02
C ALA A 573 24.71 4.46 1.85
N LYS A 574 24.18 4.82 0.67
CA LYS A 574 24.20 3.92 -0.51
C LYS A 574 25.62 3.72 -0.99
N ARG A 575 26.03 2.50 -1.32
CA ARG A 575 27.37 2.24 -1.87
C ARG A 575 27.43 2.62 -3.35
N ARG A 576 28.65 2.83 -3.88
CA ARG A 576 28.84 2.91 -5.33
C ARG A 576 28.54 1.53 -5.91
N LEU A 577 27.76 1.53 -6.99
CA LEU A 577 27.63 0.39 -7.88
C LEU A 577 28.90 0.42 -8.72
N ASP A 578 29.92 -0.30 -8.28
CA ASP A 578 31.17 -0.41 -9.01
C ASP A 578 30.87 -1.04 -10.38
N GLY A 579 31.06 -0.29 -11.45
CA GLY A 579 31.33 -0.90 -12.74
C GLY A 579 32.70 -1.56 -12.67
N ALA A 580 32.79 -2.84 -13.01
CA ALA A 580 33.98 -3.62 -13.34
C ALA A 580 35.21 -2.79 -13.80
N ALA A 581 35.96 -2.22 -12.86
CA ALA A 581 37.14 -1.41 -13.12
C ALA A 581 38.18 -1.63 -12.02
N LYS A 582 38.74 -2.84 -11.99
CA LYS A 582 40.03 -3.20 -11.36
C LYS A 582 40.36 -4.69 -11.63
N ALA A 583 40.64 -5.03 -12.89
CA ALA A 583 41.25 -6.32 -13.26
C ALA A 583 42.06 -6.22 -14.56
N THR A 584 42.76 -5.10 -14.81
CA THR A 584 43.59 -4.96 -16.03
C THR A 584 44.90 -4.20 -15.81
N THR A 585 45.36 -4.07 -14.56
CA THR A 585 46.65 -3.44 -14.25
C THR A 585 47.36 -4.13 -13.09
N ALA A 586 47.38 -5.46 -13.12
CA ALA A 586 48.29 -6.28 -12.32
C ALA A 586 48.60 -7.57 -13.10
N LEU A 587 49.17 -7.40 -14.30
CA LEU A 587 49.91 -8.40 -15.09
C LEU A 587 50.48 -7.64 -16.31
N ALA A 588 51.50 -6.82 -16.04
CA ALA A 588 52.45 -6.31 -17.01
C ALA A 588 53.85 -6.46 -16.40
#